data_AF-A0A3P3XM35-F1
#
_entry.id   AF-A0A3P3XM35-F1
#
_cell.length_a   1.000
_cell.length_b   1.000
_cell.length_c   1.000
_cell.angle_alpha   90.00
_cell.angle_beta   90.00
_cell.angle_gamma   90.00
#
_symmetry.space_group_name_H-M   'P 1'
#
loop_
_entity.id
_entity.type
_entity.pdbx_description
1 polymer ?
#
loop_
_entity_poly.entity_id
_entity_poly.type
_entity_poly.pdbx_seq_one_letter_code
_entity_poly.pdbx_strand_id
1 'polypeptide(L)'
;MKIDLVDVRFEDIKKDIILNITSYSSLIDSYYEDHVIESKHYKISVDNEMYGYLSIFDEKMLTQYRLLERYLPLANKVFEELINKNIFSEIYVSTSDKNLLTVALDYYKTIDVQDYVFQESQINQCDINFVLKKALKEDKELIVENSNNFFKFVDKNIDCGELYIGRYKEELVSFGIIENSKLYKSVASIGIFTIEKERGKNYGAMTIIRLVEECHRIKIEPIAGCFSKNKYSRNAAFKAGMYSNTRLLKIIL
;
A
#
# COMPACT_ATOMS: atom_id res chain seq x y z
N MET A 1 11.22 11.66 31.41
CA MET A 1 12.07 11.69 30.20
C MET A 1 11.53 12.82 29.34
N LYS A 2 12.33 13.81 28.94
CA LYS A 2 11.79 14.94 28.16
C LYS A 2 11.86 14.61 26.68
N ILE A 3 10.72 14.30 26.07
CA ILE A 3 10.60 14.13 24.62
C ILE A 3 10.20 15.45 23.97
N ASP A 4 10.97 15.86 22.97
CA ASP A 4 10.68 16.96 22.06
C ASP A 4 10.57 16.41 20.62
N LEU A 5 9.59 16.88 19.86
CA LEU A 5 9.41 16.53 18.44
C LEU A 5 9.81 17.71 17.57
N VAL A 6 10.72 17.47 16.62
CA VAL A 6 11.19 18.48 15.67
C VAL A 6 10.58 18.18 14.31
N ASP A 7 9.72 19.07 13.83
CA ASP A 7 9.12 18.99 12.50
C ASP A 7 10.21 19.00 11.42
N VAL A 8 10.09 18.10 10.45
CA VAL A 8 11.02 17.94 9.33
C VAL A 8 10.23 17.65 8.05
N ARG A 9 10.80 18.00 6.89
CA ARG A 9 10.17 17.66 5.61
C ARG A 9 10.42 16.19 5.29
N PHE A 10 9.51 15.58 4.53
CA PHE A 10 9.67 14.20 4.04
C PHE A 10 11.05 13.97 3.41
N GLU A 11 11.50 14.86 2.53
CA GLU A 11 12.80 14.75 1.85
C GLU A 11 14.01 14.74 2.80
N ASP A 12 13.88 15.31 4.01
CA ASP A 12 14.95 15.36 5.00
C ASP A 12 15.11 14.03 5.76
N ILE A 13 14.09 13.15 5.74
CA ILE A 13 14.10 11.82 6.40
C ILE A 13 13.75 10.65 5.48
N LYS A 14 13.51 10.91 4.19
CA LYS A 14 13.11 9.93 3.18
C LYS A 14 14.04 8.73 3.11
N LYS A 15 15.35 8.95 3.23
CA LYS A 15 16.34 7.87 3.25
C LYS A 15 16.12 6.92 4.43
N ASP A 16 15.82 7.45 5.61
CA ASP A 16 15.60 6.67 6.83
C ASP A 16 14.28 5.90 6.76
N ILE A 17 13.23 6.54 6.20
CA ILE A 17 11.94 5.89 5.90
C ILE A 17 12.12 4.72 4.94
N ILE A 18 12.80 4.94 3.80
CA ILE A 18 13.06 3.88 2.82
C ILE A 18 13.88 2.75 3.48
N LEU A 19 14.89 3.08 4.30
CA LEU A 19 15.67 2.08 5.02
C LEU A 19 14.81 1.29 6.03
N ASN A 20 13.76 1.89 6.61
CA ASN A 20 12.84 1.19 7.51
C ASN A 20 11.95 0.23 6.73
N ILE A 21 11.28 0.75 5.72
CA ILE A 21 10.31 0.01 4.90
C ILE A 21 10.98 -1.12 4.10
N THR A 22 12.24 -0.94 3.67
CA THR A 22 13.01 -2.01 3.01
C THR A 22 13.54 -3.08 3.98
N SER A 23 13.48 -2.84 5.29
CA SER A 23 13.81 -3.85 6.31
C SER A 23 12.64 -4.79 6.66
N TYR A 24 11.44 -4.46 6.18
CA TYR A 24 10.26 -5.27 6.39
C TYR A 24 10.39 -6.64 5.71
N SER A 25 9.78 -7.66 6.32
CA SER A 25 9.77 -9.02 5.73
C SER A 25 8.88 -9.15 4.50
N SER A 26 8.14 -8.11 4.13
CA SER A 26 7.26 -8.05 2.98
C SER A 26 7.06 -6.61 2.54
N LEU A 27 6.70 -6.43 1.27
CA LEU A 27 6.43 -5.14 0.65
C LEU A 27 5.14 -4.51 1.18
N ILE A 28 4.99 -3.20 0.95
CA ILE A 28 3.78 -2.42 1.21
C ILE A 28 3.21 -1.88 -0.10
N ASP A 29 1.90 -1.70 -0.18
CA ASP A 29 1.21 -1.21 -1.37
C ASP A 29 1.22 0.33 -1.46
N SER A 30 0.88 0.85 -2.64
CA SER A 30 0.87 2.30 -2.92
C SER A 30 -0.07 3.07 -1.99
N TYR A 31 -1.16 2.42 -1.54
CA TYR A 31 -2.05 3.01 -0.56
C TYR A 31 -1.35 3.32 0.76
N TYR A 32 -0.60 2.39 1.33
CA TYR A 32 0.15 2.66 2.56
C TYR A 32 1.35 3.59 2.31
N GLU A 33 2.00 3.50 1.14
CA GLU A 33 3.05 4.46 0.75
C GLU A 33 2.53 5.90 0.78
N ASP A 34 1.35 6.16 0.23
CA ASP A 34 0.73 7.49 0.21
C ASP A 34 0.51 8.01 1.63
N HIS A 35 -0.01 7.17 2.54
CA HIS A 35 -0.18 7.55 3.94
C HIS A 35 1.16 7.87 4.63
N VAL A 36 2.24 7.16 4.27
CA VAL A 36 3.57 7.47 4.80
C VAL A 36 4.09 8.78 4.23
N ILE A 37 3.96 9.02 2.93
CA ILE A 37 4.49 10.21 2.24
C ILE A 37 3.73 11.48 2.62
N GLU A 38 2.42 11.40 2.80
CA GLU A 38 1.56 12.53 3.12
C GLU A 38 1.52 12.88 4.62
N SER A 39 2.17 12.08 5.47
CA SER A 39 2.30 12.35 6.90
C SER A 39 3.05 13.64 7.20
N LYS A 40 2.73 14.25 8.35
CA LYS A 40 3.66 15.16 9.04
C LYS A 40 4.78 14.34 9.65
N HIS A 41 6.02 14.81 9.53
CA HIS A 41 7.20 14.04 9.93
C HIS A 41 7.95 14.73 11.06
N TYR A 42 8.48 13.93 11.98
CA TYR A 42 9.17 14.44 13.16
C TYR A 42 10.43 13.65 13.44
N LYS A 43 11.51 14.35 13.82
CA LYS A 43 12.62 13.73 14.56
C LYS A 43 12.29 13.72 16.05
N ILE A 44 12.57 12.60 16.69
CA ILE A 44 12.38 12.40 18.12
C ILE A 44 13.68 12.79 18.82
N SER A 45 13.60 13.80 19.69
CA SER A 45 14.70 14.23 20.55
C SER A 45 14.35 13.91 22.00
N VAL A 46 15.28 13.29 22.73
CA VAL A 46 15.15 13.01 24.16
C VAL A 46 16.30 13.68 24.88
N ASP A 47 16.00 14.59 25.81
CA ASP A 47 17.01 15.33 26.57
C ASP A 47 18.09 15.98 25.67
N ASN A 48 17.66 16.53 24.52
CA ASN A 48 18.46 17.13 23.42
C ASN A 48 19.30 16.16 22.58
N GLU A 49 19.09 14.85 22.70
CA GLU A 49 19.75 13.84 21.88
C GLU A 49 18.76 13.23 20.87
N MET A 50 19.19 13.07 19.61
CA MET A 50 18.34 12.53 18.56
C MET A 50 18.20 11.01 18.71
N TYR A 51 16.97 10.55 18.94
CA TYR A 51 16.63 9.15 19.21
C TYR A 51 16.07 8.42 17.99
N GLY A 52 15.41 9.13 17.07
CA GLY A 52 14.77 8.50 15.91
C GLY A 52 13.83 9.45 15.17
N TYR A 53 12.81 8.88 14.54
CA TYR A 53 11.76 9.64 13.86
C TYR A 53 10.40 8.96 14.00
N LEU A 54 9.34 9.74 13.76
CA LEU A 54 7.99 9.25 13.58
C LEU A 54 7.25 10.04 12.49
N SER A 55 6.17 9.46 11.97
CA SER A 55 5.32 10.08 10.96
C SER A 55 3.85 9.98 11.37
N ILE A 56 3.11 11.08 11.28
CA ILE A 56 1.70 11.19 11.67
C ILE A 56 0.86 11.65 10.48
N PHE A 57 -0.01 10.78 10.02
CA PHE A 57 -1.00 11.06 8.99
C PHE A 57 -2.28 11.61 9.62
N ASP A 58 -2.92 12.59 8.96
CA ASP A 58 -4.20 13.18 9.37
C ASP A 58 -4.25 13.56 10.87
N GLU A 59 -3.15 14.09 11.39
CA GLU A 59 -2.96 14.61 12.76
C GLU A 59 -3.09 13.61 13.92
N LYS A 60 -3.49 12.36 13.67
CA LYS A 60 -3.76 11.38 14.74
C LYS A 60 -3.26 9.97 14.48
N MET A 61 -2.84 9.66 13.26
CA MET A 61 -2.52 8.30 12.82
C MET A 61 -1.01 8.13 12.64
N LEU A 62 -0.37 7.39 13.54
CA LEU A 62 1.03 7.04 13.42
C LEU A 62 1.24 6.05 12.26
N THR A 63 2.02 6.43 11.26
CA THR A 63 2.33 5.58 10.09
C THR A 63 3.78 5.10 10.06
N GLN A 64 4.69 5.75 10.80
CA GLN A 64 6.06 5.28 10.98
C GLN A 64 6.54 5.62 12.39
N TYR A 65 7.31 4.73 12.98
CA TYR A 65 8.03 4.95 14.24
C TYR A 65 9.30 4.12 14.23
N ARG A 66 10.44 4.78 14.36
CA ARG A 66 11.73 4.10 14.41
C ARG A 66 12.68 4.84 15.31
N LEU A 67 13.32 4.10 16.21
CA LEU A 67 14.47 4.59 16.97
C LEU A 67 15.78 4.12 16.32
N LEU A 68 16.87 4.84 16.58
CA LEU A 68 18.22 4.36 16.31
C LEU A 68 18.47 3.09 17.12
N GLU A 69 19.27 2.19 16.56
CA GLU A 69 19.52 0.85 17.11
C GLU A 69 19.95 0.87 18.59
N ARG A 70 20.82 1.81 18.96
CA ARG A 70 21.30 1.98 20.34
C ARG A 70 20.21 2.38 21.35
N TYR A 71 19.06 2.86 20.89
CA TYR A 71 17.92 3.24 21.75
C TYR A 71 16.73 2.28 21.65
N LEU A 72 16.83 1.18 20.89
CA LEU A 72 15.77 0.16 20.86
C LEU A 72 15.41 -0.39 22.25
N PRO A 73 16.34 -0.55 23.22
CA PRO A 73 15.96 -0.94 24.58
C PRO A 73 15.03 0.05 25.29
N LEU A 74 14.92 1.29 24.79
CA LEU A 74 14.04 2.34 25.32
C LEU A 74 12.74 2.49 24.52
N ALA A 75 12.50 1.66 23.49
CA ALA A 75 11.41 1.84 22.55
C ALA A 75 10.03 1.93 23.23
N ASN A 76 9.70 1.02 24.15
CA ASN A 76 8.43 1.05 24.88
C ASN A 76 8.27 2.32 25.72
N LYS A 77 9.32 2.73 26.43
CA LYS A 77 9.28 3.93 27.27
C LYS A 77 9.09 5.21 26.45
N VAL A 78 9.77 5.31 25.31
CA VAL A 78 9.59 6.44 24.39
C VAL A 78 8.18 6.44 23.81
N PHE A 79 7.67 5.28 23.42
CA PHE A 79 6.32 5.13 22.89
C PHE A 79 5.24 5.53 23.91
N GLU A 80 5.37 5.07 25.15
CA GLU A 80 4.46 5.41 26.26
C GLU A 80 4.37 6.91 26.51
N GLU A 81 5.51 7.61 26.53
CA GLU A 81 5.55 9.06 26.71
C GLU A 81 4.89 9.80 25.54
N LEU A 82 5.02 9.30 24.30
CA LEU A 82 4.31 9.86 23.14
C LEU A 82 2.78 9.68 23.26
N ILE A 83 2.33 8.52 23.76
CA ILE A 83 0.91 8.26 24.04
C ILE A 83 0.39 9.19 25.14
N ASN A 84 1.12 9.30 26.26
CA ASN A 84 0.73 10.14 27.40
C ASN A 84 0.65 11.64 27.03
N LYS A 85 1.42 12.06 26.01
CA LYS A 85 1.36 13.40 25.42
C LYS A 85 0.25 13.58 24.38
N ASN A 86 -0.54 12.54 24.11
CA ASN A 86 -1.59 12.50 23.08
C ASN A 86 -1.08 12.89 21.69
N ILE A 87 0.14 12.45 21.32
CA ILE A 87 0.72 12.75 20.01
C ILE A 87 -0.06 12.05 18.88
N PHE A 88 -0.58 10.86 19.13
CA PHE A 88 -1.41 10.09 18.21
C PHE A 88 -2.39 9.22 19.02
N SER A 89 -3.49 8.81 18.39
CA SER A 89 -4.50 7.93 18.98
C SER A 89 -4.78 6.69 18.14
N GLU A 90 -4.26 6.67 16.91
CA GLU A 90 -4.42 5.58 15.94
C GLU A 90 -3.03 5.22 15.41
N ILE A 91 -2.83 3.95 15.04
CA ILE A 91 -1.61 3.48 14.40
C ILE A 91 -2.01 2.72 13.14
N TYR A 92 -1.37 3.05 12.03
CA TYR A 92 -1.41 2.25 10.82
C TYR A 92 -0.08 1.51 10.69
N VAL A 93 -0.11 0.18 10.80
CA VAL A 93 1.13 -0.63 10.85
C VAL A 93 1.00 -1.89 10.01
N SER A 94 2.02 -2.14 9.19
CA SER A 94 2.16 -3.41 8.47
C SER A 94 2.59 -4.51 9.44
N THR A 95 2.05 -5.73 9.31
CA THR A 95 2.54 -6.88 10.09
C THR A 95 3.99 -7.24 9.81
N SER A 96 4.60 -6.65 8.78
CA SER A 96 6.03 -6.77 8.48
C SER A 96 6.90 -5.73 9.19
N ASP A 97 6.32 -4.67 9.77
CA ASP A 97 7.02 -3.74 10.66
C ASP A 97 6.98 -4.26 12.10
N LYS A 98 7.91 -5.17 12.41
CA LYS A 98 7.96 -5.82 13.73
C LYS A 98 8.20 -4.81 14.85
N ASN A 99 8.99 -3.78 14.62
CA ASN A 99 9.39 -2.85 15.68
C ASN A 99 8.20 -2.01 16.13
N LEU A 100 7.47 -1.39 15.19
CA LEU A 100 6.26 -0.64 15.53
C LEU A 100 5.15 -1.58 16.01
N LEU A 101 4.96 -2.73 15.37
CA LEU A 101 3.90 -3.64 15.78
C LEU A 101 4.09 -4.13 17.22
N THR A 102 5.32 -4.52 17.60
CA THR A 102 5.58 -5.00 18.96
C THR A 102 5.25 -3.95 20.01
N VAL A 103 5.69 -2.70 19.84
CA VAL A 103 5.38 -1.65 20.82
C VAL A 103 3.89 -1.29 20.81
N ALA A 104 3.23 -1.30 19.65
CA ALA A 104 1.80 -0.99 19.55
C ALA A 104 0.91 -2.02 20.27
N LEU A 105 1.33 -3.30 20.25
CA LEU A 105 0.60 -4.39 20.90
C LEU A 105 0.65 -4.34 22.43
N ASP A 106 1.51 -3.52 23.03
CA ASP A 106 1.52 -3.31 24.48
C ASP A 106 0.43 -2.31 24.93
N TYR A 107 -0.11 -1.50 24.00
CA TYR A 107 -1.03 -0.39 24.30
C TYR A 107 -2.37 -0.43 23.55
N TYR A 108 -2.65 -1.46 22.74
CA TYR A 108 -3.88 -1.49 21.94
C TYR A 108 -5.16 -1.65 22.78
N LYS A 109 -6.23 -0.99 22.32
CA LYS A 109 -7.61 -1.27 22.70
C LYS A 109 -8.31 -2.13 21.67
N THR A 110 -8.18 -1.78 20.39
CA THR A 110 -8.78 -2.54 19.28
C THR A 110 -7.81 -2.64 18.11
N ILE A 111 -7.93 -3.73 17.34
CA ILE A 111 -7.13 -3.99 16.14
C ILE A 111 -8.08 -4.38 15.02
N ASP A 112 -8.04 -3.62 13.94
CA ASP A 112 -8.77 -3.90 12.71
C ASP A 112 -7.79 -4.24 11.58
N VAL A 113 -8.03 -5.34 10.89
CA VAL A 113 -7.36 -5.61 9.61
C VAL A 113 -7.94 -4.67 8.57
N GLN A 114 -7.15 -3.70 8.11
CA GLN A 114 -7.57 -2.79 7.06
C GLN A 114 -7.34 -3.42 5.70
N ASP A 115 -6.12 -3.84 5.39
CA ASP A 115 -5.78 -4.31 4.04
C ASP A 115 -5.04 -5.65 4.06
N TYR A 116 -5.24 -6.38 2.97
CA TYR A 116 -4.40 -7.50 2.58
C TYR A 116 -3.40 -7.00 1.55
N VAL A 117 -2.12 -7.31 1.75
CA VAL A 117 -1.07 -7.06 0.77
C VAL A 117 -0.69 -8.41 0.15
N PHE A 118 -0.91 -8.54 -1.15
CA PHE A 118 -0.69 -9.76 -1.91
C PHE A 118 0.63 -9.70 -2.67
N GLN A 119 1.32 -10.84 -2.68
CA GLN A 119 2.47 -11.12 -3.53
C GLN A 119 2.10 -12.25 -4.50
N GLU A 120 2.82 -12.29 -5.62
CA GLU A 120 2.76 -13.43 -6.52
C GLU A 120 3.47 -14.66 -5.92
N SER A 121 2.86 -15.85 -6.06
CA SER A 121 3.61 -17.11 -5.95
C SER A 121 3.69 -17.84 -7.28
N GLN A 122 2.55 -18.26 -7.82
CA GLN A 122 2.44 -19.02 -9.05
C GLN A 122 1.17 -18.58 -9.75
N ILE A 123 1.36 -17.78 -10.79
CA ILE A 123 0.23 -17.24 -11.54
C ILE A 123 -0.48 -18.34 -12.32
N ASN A 124 -1.81 -18.31 -12.24
CA ASN A 124 -2.65 -19.24 -12.96
C ASN A 124 -2.71 -18.89 -14.46
N GLN A 125 -3.00 -19.89 -15.29
CA GLN A 125 -3.21 -19.65 -16.72
C GLN A 125 -4.44 -18.76 -16.96
N CYS A 126 -4.30 -17.81 -17.89
CA CYS A 126 -5.40 -16.97 -18.35
C CYS A 126 -6.09 -17.60 -19.58
N ASP A 127 -7.39 -17.34 -19.76
CA ASP A 127 -8.08 -17.68 -21.01
C ASP A 127 -7.44 -16.90 -22.17
N ILE A 128 -7.15 -17.58 -23.27
CA ILE A 128 -6.53 -16.98 -24.47
C ILE A 128 -7.42 -15.90 -25.11
N ASN A 129 -8.72 -15.96 -24.91
CA ASN A 129 -9.66 -14.96 -25.42
C ASN A 129 -9.72 -13.69 -24.54
N PHE A 130 -9.06 -13.70 -23.38
CA PHE A 130 -8.92 -12.53 -22.54
C PHE A 130 -7.63 -11.78 -22.88
N VAL A 131 -7.80 -10.52 -23.28
CA VAL A 131 -6.72 -9.63 -23.71
C VAL A 131 -6.72 -8.40 -22.81
N LEU A 132 -5.55 -8.05 -22.30
CA LEU A 132 -5.31 -6.81 -21.58
C LEU A 132 -4.37 -5.93 -22.41
N LYS A 133 -4.79 -4.70 -22.73
CA LYS A 133 -3.98 -3.74 -23.50
C LYS A 133 -3.81 -2.45 -22.71
N LYS A 134 -2.67 -1.80 -22.87
CA LYS A 134 -2.45 -0.45 -22.33
C LYS A 134 -3.47 0.51 -22.94
N ALA A 135 -4.09 1.34 -22.09
CA ALA A 135 -5.02 2.36 -22.52
C ALA A 135 -4.30 3.49 -23.27
N LEU A 136 -4.95 4.02 -24.29
CA LEU A 136 -4.51 5.18 -25.05
C LEU A 136 -5.40 6.39 -24.74
N LYS A 137 -5.03 7.57 -25.26
CA LYS A 137 -5.78 8.81 -25.02
C LYS A 137 -7.21 8.73 -25.53
N GLU A 138 -7.42 8.00 -26.62
CA GLU A 138 -8.73 7.78 -27.23
C GLU A 138 -9.66 6.93 -26.35
N ASP A 139 -9.11 6.17 -25.40
CA ASP A 139 -9.89 5.31 -24.50
C ASP A 139 -10.41 6.06 -23.26
N LYS A 140 -10.06 7.34 -23.08
CA LYS A 140 -10.41 8.13 -21.88
C LYS A 140 -11.91 8.10 -21.59
N GLU A 141 -12.73 8.44 -22.58
CA GLU A 141 -14.18 8.53 -22.42
C GLU A 141 -14.76 7.17 -22.01
N LEU A 142 -14.32 6.11 -22.69
CA LEU A 142 -14.70 4.73 -22.38
C LEU A 142 -14.40 4.36 -20.91
N ILE A 143 -13.22 4.74 -20.40
CA ILE A 143 -12.81 4.46 -19.01
C ILE A 143 -13.66 5.26 -18.03
N VAL A 144 -13.84 6.56 -18.26
CA VAL A 144 -14.61 7.44 -17.36
C VAL A 144 -16.06 6.96 -17.24
N GLU A 145 -16.70 6.62 -18.37
CA GLU A 145 -18.09 6.17 -18.40
C GLU A 145 -18.30 4.82 -17.71
N ASN A 146 -17.33 3.90 -17.79
CA ASN A 146 -17.51 2.52 -17.34
C ASN A 146 -16.83 2.19 -16.00
N SER A 147 -16.05 3.11 -15.41
CA SER A 147 -15.31 2.86 -14.17
C SER A 147 -15.98 3.39 -12.90
N ASN A 148 -17.14 4.03 -12.98
CA ASN A 148 -17.86 4.59 -11.82
C ASN A 148 -16.97 5.47 -10.92
N ASN A 149 -16.13 6.33 -11.51
CA ASN A 149 -15.15 7.17 -10.81
C ASN A 149 -14.14 6.40 -9.94
N PHE A 150 -13.91 5.11 -10.20
CA PHE A 150 -12.90 4.32 -9.51
C PHE A 150 -11.50 4.92 -9.72
N PHE A 151 -11.20 5.38 -10.93
CA PHE A 151 -9.94 6.04 -11.26
C PHE A 151 -10.09 7.56 -11.12
N LYS A 152 -9.43 8.16 -10.12
CA LYS A 152 -9.50 9.61 -9.86
C LYS A 152 -8.72 10.46 -10.87
N PHE A 153 -7.65 9.92 -11.46
CA PHE A 153 -6.69 10.66 -12.28
C PHE A 153 -6.50 10.03 -13.67
N VAL A 154 -7.58 9.78 -14.40
CA VAL A 154 -7.55 9.04 -15.69
C VAL A 154 -6.54 9.61 -16.68
N ASP A 155 -6.54 10.93 -16.93
CA ASP A 155 -5.61 11.57 -17.86
C ASP A 155 -4.14 11.29 -17.49
N LYS A 156 -3.79 11.56 -16.24
CA LYS A 156 -2.44 11.33 -15.72
C LYS A 156 -2.04 9.87 -15.85
N ASN A 157 -2.92 8.95 -15.48
CA ASN A 157 -2.60 7.53 -15.49
C ASN A 157 -2.47 6.99 -16.94
N ILE A 158 -3.19 7.53 -17.91
CA ILE A 158 -2.98 7.23 -19.34
C ILE A 158 -1.63 7.80 -19.80
N ASP A 159 -1.31 9.06 -19.47
CA ASP A 159 -0.05 9.70 -19.86
C ASP A 159 1.18 8.98 -19.26
N CYS A 160 1.06 8.47 -18.03
CA CYS A 160 2.07 7.63 -17.39
C CYS A 160 2.08 6.17 -17.91
N GLY A 161 1.10 5.79 -18.72
CA GLY A 161 0.95 4.43 -19.25
C GLY A 161 0.65 3.38 -18.17
N GLU A 162 -0.10 3.76 -17.15
CA GLU A 162 -0.45 2.95 -15.97
C GLU A 162 -1.79 2.25 -16.14
N LEU A 163 -2.69 2.74 -16.99
CA LEU A 163 -4.03 2.16 -17.20
C LEU A 163 -4.07 1.13 -18.32
N TYR A 164 -4.93 0.12 -18.12
CA TYR A 164 -5.12 -1.00 -19.03
C TYR A 164 -6.60 -1.34 -19.20
N ILE A 165 -6.96 -1.87 -20.37
CA ILE A 165 -8.31 -2.24 -20.78
C ILE A 165 -8.36 -3.73 -21.02
N GLY A 166 -9.25 -4.40 -20.29
CA GLY A 166 -9.51 -5.83 -20.39
C GLY A 166 -10.70 -6.11 -21.30
N ARG A 167 -10.46 -6.93 -22.33
CA ARG A 167 -11.50 -7.40 -23.25
C ARG A 167 -11.57 -8.92 -23.27
N TYR A 168 -12.79 -9.45 -23.36
CA TYR A 168 -13.04 -10.87 -23.57
C TYR A 168 -13.87 -11.06 -24.84
N LYS A 169 -13.31 -11.70 -25.86
CA LYS A 169 -13.96 -11.82 -27.19
C LYS A 169 -14.47 -10.46 -27.70
N GLU A 170 -13.58 -9.46 -27.71
CA GLU A 170 -13.83 -8.06 -28.07
C GLU A 170 -14.71 -7.23 -27.11
N GLU A 171 -15.48 -7.87 -26.22
CA GLU A 171 -16.31 -7.15 -25.24
C GLU A 171 -15.47 -6.52 -24.13
N LEU A 172 -15.78 -5.27 -23.76
CA LEU A 172 -15.15 -4.60 -22.62
C LEU A 172 -15.67 -5.21 -21.32
N VAL A 173 -14.75 -5.70 -20.48
CA VAL A 173 -15.13 -6.41 -19.24
C VAL A 173 -14.44 -5.90 -17.99
N SER A 174 -13.26 -5.31 -18.11
CA SER A 174 -12.49 -4.83 -16.96
C SER A 174 -11.50 -3.74 -17.33
N PHE A 175 -10.96 -3.10 -16.29
CA PHE A 175 -9.80 -2.23 -16.33
C PHE A 175 -8.75 -2.72 -15.34
N GLY A 176 -7.49 -2.44 -15.64
CA GLY A 176 -6.35 -2.68 -14.77
C GLY A 176 -5.52 -1.43 -14.59
N ILE A 177 -4.76 -1.37 -13.51
CA ILE A 177 -3.76 -0.33 -13.27
C ILE A 177 -2.45 -0.94 -12.76
N ILE A 178 -1.32 -0.39 -13.19
CA ILE A 178 0.02 -0.65 -12.64
C ILE A 178 0.57 0.71 -12.17
N GLU A 179 0.58 0.96 -10.87
CA GLU A 179 1.12 2.18 -10.27
C GLU A 179 2.54 1.89 -9.75
N ASN A 180 3.53 2.62 -10.27
CA ASN A 180 4.90 2.47 -9.79
C ASN A 180 5.02 2.94 -8.35
N SER A 181 5.76 2.20 -7.54
CA SER A 181 6.04 2.59 -6.17
C SER A 181 6.80 3.92 -6.11
N LYS A 182 6.47 4.73 -5.10
CA LYS A 182 7.11 6.01 -4.79
C LYS A 182 8.29 5.81 -3.83
N LEU A 183 8.34 4.67 -3.12
CA LEU A 183 9.37 4.33 -2.12
C LEU A 183 10.33 3.22 -2.59
N TYR A 184 9.88 2.30 -3.44
CA TYR A 184 10.66 1.23 -4.05
C TYR A 184 10.90 1.51 -5.53
N LYS A 185 12.11 1.25 -6.03
CA LYS A 185 12.43 1.48 -7.46
C LYS A 185 11.94 0.37 -8.38
N SER A 186 11.71 -0.83 -7.85
CA SER A 186 11.50 -2.07 -8.63
C SER A 186 10.18 -2.74 -8.30
N VAL A 187 9.21 -2.02 -7.72
CA VAL A 187 7.91 -2.56 -7.31
C VAL A 187 6.80 -1.69 -7.91
N ALA A 188 5.70 -2.33 -8.29
CA ALA A 188 4.48 -1.64 -8.67
C ALA A 188 3.26 -2.27 -7.99
N SER A 189 2.34 -1.41 -7.56
CA SER A 189 1.03 -1.82 -7.08
C SER A 189 0.09 -2.02 -8.26
N ILE A 190 -0.51 -3.21 -8.34
CA ILE A 190 -1.50 -3.54 -9.36
C ILE A 190 -2.91 -3.45 -8.77
N GLY A 191 -3.83 -2.92 -9.56
CA GLY A 191 -5.24 -2.76 -9.19
C GLY A 191 -6.16 -3.22 -10.31
N ILE A 192 -7.38 -3.61 -9.94
CA ILE A 192 -8.39 -4.07 -10.89
C ILE A 192 -9.73 -3.41 -10.67
N PHE A 193 -10.47 -3.25 -11.76
CA PHE A 193 -11.88 -2.92 -11.76
C PHE A 193 -12.60 -3.82 -12.77
N THR A 194 -13.64 -4.52 -12.34
CA THR A 194 -14.51 -5.29 -13.25
C THR A 194 -15.82 -4.56 -13.44
N ILE A 195 -16.23 -4.38 -14.70
CA ILE A 195 -17.50 -3.75 -15.05
C ILE A 195 -18.63 -4.49 -14.35
N GLU A 196 -19.58 -3.74 -13.78
CA GLU A 196 -20.58 -4.27 -12.87
C GLU A 196 -21.40 -5.43 -13.45
N LYS A 197 -21.89 -5.28 -14.69
CA LYS A 197 -22.61 -6.33 -15.43
C LYS A 197 -21.76 -7.57 -15.76
N GLU A 198 -20.44 -7.47 -15.64
CA GLU A 198 -19.48 -8.54 -15.94
C GLU A 198 -18.89 -9.22 -14.68
N ARG A 199 -19.31 -8.78 -13.49
CA ARG A 199 -18.85 -9.37 -12.22
C ARG A 199 -19.31 -10.83 -12.08
N GLY A 200 -18.56 -11.61 -11.32
CA GLY A 200 -18.81 -13.04 -11.12
C GLY A 200 -18.28 -13.95 -12.24
N LYS A 201 -17.84 -13.40 -13.37
CA LYS A 201 -17.33 -14.14 -14.54
C LYS A 201 -15.80 -14.33 -14.58
N ASN A 202 -15.13 -14.15 -13.43
CA ASN A 202 -13.67 -14.31 -13.25
C ASN A 202 -12.76 -13.27 -13.95
N TYR A 203 -13.30 -12.24 -14.60
CA TYR A 203 -12.48 -11.23 -15.29
C TYR A 203 -11.53 -10.45 -14.38
N GLY A 204 -11.85 -10.27 -13.10
CA GLY A 204 -10.94 -9.67 -12.13
C GLY A 204 -9.64 -10.47 -11.99
N ALA A 205 -9.73 -11.79 -11.83
CA ALA A 205 -8.54 -12.66 -11.73
C ALA A 205 -7.75 -12.68 -13.04
N MET A 206 -8.45 -12.76 -14.18
CA MET A 206 -7.81 -12.67 -15.50
C MET A 206 -7.05 -11.36 -15.70
N THR A 207 -7.60 -10.25 -15.21
CA THR A 207 -6.95 -8.93 -15.24
C THR A 207 -5.67 -8.94 -14.40
N ILE A 208 -5.72 -9.47 -13.16
CA ILE A 208 -4.52 -9.59 -12.30
C ILE A 208 -3.44 -10.43 -12.98
N ILE A 209 -3.80 -11.60 -13.55
CA ILE A 209 -2.86 -12.46 -14.27
C ILE A 209 -2.13 -11.67 -15.36
N ARG A 210 -2.87 -10.94 -16.21
CA ARG A 210 -2.29 -10.15 -17.29
C ARG A 210 -1.46 -8.96 -16.81
N LEU A 211 -1.84 -8.31 -15.70
CA LEU A 211 -1.05 -7.23 -15.10
C LEU A 211 0.28 -7.75 -14.56
N VAL A 212 0.28 -8.93 -13.95
CA VAL A 212 1.50 -9.59 -13.47
C VAL A 212 2.41 -9.97 -14.65
N GLU A 213 1.87 -10.55 -15.72
CA GLU A 213 2.62 -10.82 -16.96
C GLU A 213 3.26 -9.55 -17.52
N GLU A 214 2.53 -8.44 -17.52
CA GLU A 214 3.04 -7.14 -17.97
C GLU A 214 4.15 -6.61 -17.04
N CYS A 215 3.98 -6.72 -15.72
CA CYS A 215 5.01 -6.37 -14.75
C CYS A 215 6.32 -7.16 -14.98
N HIS A 216 6.22 -8.47 -15.21
CA HIS A 216 7.36 -9.30 -15.57
C HIS A 216 8.03 -8.87 -16.88
N ARG A 217 7.24 -8.55 -17.90
CA ARG A 217 7.75 -8.08 -19.18
C ARG A 217 8.59 -6.80 -19.04
N ILE A 218 8.20 -5.91 -18.12
CA ILE A 218 8.91 -4.66 -17.83
C ILE A 218 9.89 -4.76 -16.65
N LYS A 219 10.11 -5.96 -16.10
CA LYS A 219 11.03 -6.26 -15.00
C LYS A 219 10.74 -5.49 -13.70
N ILE A 220 9.46 -5.38 -13.34
CA ILE A 220 9.01 -4.81 -12.07
C ILE A 220 8.27 -5.88 -11.25
N GLU A 221 8.42 -5.86 -9.93
CA GLU A 221 7.75 -6.80 -9.02
C GLU A 221 6.32 -6.33 -8.73
N PRO A 222 5.30 -7.14 -9.05
CA PRO A 222 3.90 -6.79 -8.79
C PRO A 222 3.50 -7.10 -7.35
N ILE A 223 2.78 -6.17 -6.72
CA ILE A 223 2.04 -6.39 -5.48
C ILE A 223 0.60 -5.91 -5.64
N ALA A 224 -0.33 -6.45 -4.87
CA ALA A 224 -1.71 -5.95 -4.88
C ALA A 224 -2.18 -5.65 -3.46
N GLY A 225 -2.78 -4.47 -3.26
CA GLY A 225 -3.48 -4.11 -2.04
C GLY A 225 -4.98 -4.31 -2.20
N CYS A 226 -5.65 -4.81 -1.17
CA CYS A 226 -7.12 -4.67 -1.11
C CYS A 226 -7.66 -4.58 0.31
N PHE A 227 -8.71 -3.76 0.45
CA PHE A 227 -9.46 -3.65 1.69
C PHE A 227 -10.01 -5.00 2.16
N SER A 228 -9.84 -5.28 3.44
CA SER A 228 -10.14 -6.58 4.09
C SER A 228 -11.60 -6.99 3.94
N LYS A 229 -12.50 -6.00 3.85
CA LYS A 229 -13.94 -6.21 3.64
C LYS A 229 -14.29 -6.46 2.18
N ASN A 230 -13.40 -6.14 1.23
CA ASN A 230 -13.60 -6.39 -0.19
C ASN A 230 -13.29 -7.86 -0.55
N LYS A 231 -14.28 -8.72 -0.27
CA LYS A 231 -14.19 -10.15 -0.58
C LYS A 231 -14.00 -10.43 -2.07
N TYR A 232 -14.49 -9.56 -2.96
CA TYR A 232 -14.40 -9.78 -4.40
C TYR A 232 -12.96 -9.62 -4.92
N SER A 233 -12.29 -8.52 -4.56
CA SER A 233 -10.88 -8.30 -4.93
C SER A 233 -9.97 -9.35 -4.31
N ARG A 234 -10.20 -9.70 -3.04
CA ARG A 234 -9.46 -10.79 -2.39
C ARG A 234 -9.62 -12.12 -3.12
N ASN A 235 -10.84 -12.50 -3.48
CA ASN A 235 -11.09 -13.73 -4.22
C ASN A 235 -10.47 -13.70 -5.62
N ALA A 236 -10.46 -12.55 -6.29
CA ALA A 236 -9.79 -12.38 -7.57
C ALA A 236 -8.27 -12.59 -7.46
N ALA A 237 -7.62 -12.00 -6.44
CA ALA A 237 -6.19 -12.17 -6.19
C ALA A 237 -5.82 -13.63 -5.93
N PHE A 238 -6.55 -14.33 -5.05
CA PHE A 238 -6.32 -15.76 -4.81
C PHE A 238 -6.55 -16.61 -6.07
N LYS A 239 -7.60 -16.33 -6.84
CA LYS A 239 -7.86 -17.04 -8.11
C LYS A 239 -6.82 -16.74 -9.19
N ALA A 240 -6.13 -15.61 -9.11
CA ALA A 240 -5.01 -15.30 -9.98
C ALA A 240 -3.73 -16.05 -9.60
N GLY A 241 -3.68 -16.67 -8.41
CA GLY A 241 -2.49 -17.36 -7.90
C GLY A 241 -1.61 -16.48 -7.00
N MET A 242 -2.13 -15.34 -6.54
CA MET A 242 -1.47 -14.53 -5.52
C MET A 242 -1.75 -15.08 -4.12
N TYR A 243 -0.86 -14.79 -3.17
CA TYR A 243 -1.03 -15.08 -1.74
C TYR A 243 -0.81 -13.82 -0.92
N SER A 244 -1.20 -13.83 0.37
CA SER A 244 -0.98 -12.70 1.26
C SER A 244 -0.56 -13.16 2.65
N ASN A 245 0.70 -12.94 3.00
CA ASN A 245 1.28 -13.21 4.32
C ASN A 245 1.38 -11.95 5.21
N THR A 246 1.02 -10.78 4.67
CA THR A 246 1.09 -9.50 5.37
C THR A 246 -0.27 -8.82 5.40
N ARG A 247 -0.56 -8.13 6.50
CA ARG A 247 -1.73 -7.27 6.66
C ARG A 247 -1.29 -5.87 7.00
N LEU A 248 -2.09 -4.90 6.57
CA LEU A 248 -2.06 -3.56 7.14
C LEU A 248 -3.11 -3.49 8.25
N LEU A 249 -2.68 -3.14 9.45
CA LEU A 249 -3.51 -3.10 10.65
C LEU A 249 -3.75 -1.66 11.06
N LYS A 250 -4.99 -1.35 11.42
CA LYS A 250 -5.33 -0.14 12.17
C LYS A 250 -5.49 -0.52 13.63
N ILE A 251 -4.67 0.08 14.48
CA ILE A 251 -4.68 -0.13 15.93
C ILE A 251 -5.19 1.14 16.60
N ILE A 252 -6.18 1.02 17.46
CA ILE A 252 -6.66 2.11 18.32
C ILE A 252 -6.03 1.94 19.70
N LEU A 253 -5.49 3.02 20.24
CA LEU A 253 -4.86 3.08 21.57
C LEU A 253 -5.82 3.56 22.65
#